data_AF-K1SUK0-F1
#
_entry.id   AF-K1SUK0-F1
#
_cell.length_a   1.000
_cell.length_b   1.000
_cell.length_c   1.000
_cell.angle_alpha   90.00
_cell.angle_beta   90.00
_cell.angle_gamma   90.00
#
_symmetry.space_group_name_H-M   'P 1'
#
loop_
_entity.id
_entity.type
_entity.pdbx_description
1 polymer ?
#
loop_
_entity_poly.entity_id
_entity_poly.type
_entity_poly.pdbx_seq_one_letter_code
_entity_poly.pdbx_strand_id
1 'polypeptide(L)'
;GNQTSIVTTFLMCFGVLAMFVAALVIANTFQVLVAQRRRTLALLRTIGAKKGQLYGSVLFEAAVLGFVASVLGVMLGSLLMWGMCVSDIMQEGMRFNFSWQAAVIPILFGIVVTVLASLGSARSATAVTPLEALRPIELTDNRRSSLTRAIIGILMVVVGIAMVVFSIWRVQAT
;
A
#
# COMPACT_ATOMS: atom_id res chain seq x y z
N GLY A 1 -12.66 -16.52 -27.07
CA GLY A 1 -13.50 -16.47 -25.86
C GLY A 1 -12.69 -16.77 -24.61
N ASN A 2 -12.31 -18.03 -24.36
CA ASN A 2 -11.71 -18.45 -23.09
C ASN A 2 -10.23 -18.05 -22.87
N GLN A 3 -9.42 -18.06 -23.92
CA GLN A 3 -7.96 -17.83 -23.81
C GLN A 3 -7.62 -16.41 -23.31
N THR A 4 -8.33 -15.38 -23.81
CA THR A 4 -8.14 -13.99 -23.38
C THR A 4 -8.63 -13.76 -21.94
N SER A 5 -9.74 -14.42 -21.54
CA SER A 5 -10.29 -14.29 -20.18
C SER A 5 -9.35 -14.86 -19.11
N ILE A 6 -8.64 -15.95 -19.42
CA ILE A 6 -7.63 -16.53 -18.51
C ILE A 6 -6.45 -15.57 -18.33
N VAL A 7 -5.92 -15.01 -19.42
CA VAL A 7 -4.79 -14.07 -19.37
C VAL A 7 -5.17 -12.80 -18.59
N THR A 8 -6.34 -12.22 -18.85
CA THR A 8 -6.81 -11.03 -18.12
C THR A 8 -7.01 -11.33 -16.63
N THR A 9 -7.60 -12.47 -16.28
CA THR A 9 -7.80 -12.86 -14.88
C THR A 9 -6.46 -13.05 -14.16
N PHE A 10 -5.49 -13.68 -14.83
CA PHE A 10 -4.15 -13.87 -14.29
C PHE A 10 -3.44 -12.54 -14.04
N LEU A 11 -3.49 -11.61 -14.99
CA LEU A 11 -2.91 -10.26 -14.86
C LEU A 11 -3.57 -9.45 -13.74
N MET A 12 -4.90 -9.56 -13.56
CA MET A 12 -5.60 -8.93 -12.44
C MET A 12 -5.15 -9.49 -11.09
N CYS A 13 -5.07 -10.82 -10.96
CA CYS A 13 -4.55 -11.46 -9.74
C CYS A 13 -3.12 -11.04 -9.43
N PHE A 14 -2.26 -10.97 -10.47
CA PHE A 14 -0.89 -10.51 -10.31
C PHE A 14 -0.82 -9.04 -9.87
N GLY A 15 -1.67 -8.17 -10.44
CA GLY A 15 -1.77 -6.77 -10.03
C GLY A 15 -2.13 -6.62 -8.55
N VAL A 16 -3.09 -7.42 -8.06
CA VAL A 16 -3.46 -7.44 -6.63
C VAL A 16 -2.28 -7.92 -5.77
N LEU A 17 -1.59 -8.98 -6.17
CA LEU A 17 -0.44 -9.51 -5.44
C LEU A 17 0.71 -8.49 -5.38
N ALA A 18 1.05 -7.87 -6.50
CA ALA A 18 2.10 -6.85 -6.58
C ALA A 18 1.78 -5.65 -5.67
N MET A 19 0.52 -5.22 -5.65
CA MET A 19 0.05 -4.14 -4.79
C MET A 19 0.15 -4.52 -3.30
N PHE A 20 -0.20 -5.76 -2.95
CA PHE A 20 -0.04 -6.28 -1.59
C PHE A 20 1.42 -6.29 -1.15
N VAL A 21 2.33 -6.80 -2.00
CA VAL A 21 3.78 -6.81 -1.72
C VAL A 21 4.31 -5.39 -1.57
N ALA A 22 3.93 -4.47 -2.45
CA ALA A 22 4.32 -3.06 -2.34
C ALA A 22 3.87 -2.44 -1.01
N ALA A 23 2.63 -2.70 -0.58
CA ALA A 23 2.13 -2.23 0.72
C ALA A 23 2.95 -2.77 1.89
N LEU A 24 3.38 -4.04 1.86
CA LEU A 24 4.25 -4.62 2.89
C LEU A 24 5.63 -3.97 2.92
N VAL A 25 6.22 -3.73 1.74
CA VAL A 25 7.53 -3.06 1.62
C VAL A 25 7.43 -1.64 2.20
N ILE A 26 6.41 -0.88 1.81
CA ILE A 26 6.15 0.46 2.33
C ILE A 26 6.02 0.44 3.85
N ALA A 27 5.19 -0.47 4.39
CA ALA A 27 4.99 -0.60 5.82
C ALA A 27 6.29 -0.91 6.56
N ASN A 28 7.14 -1.78 6.00
CA ASN A 28 8.43 -2.13 6.58
C ASN A 28 9.39 -0.94 6.60
N THR A 29 9.53 -0.23 5.48
CA THR A 29 10.39 0.95 5.37
C THR A 29 9.99 2.03 6.38
N PHE A 30 8.70 2.32 6.51
CA PHE A 30 8.23 3.28 7.52
C PHE A 30 8.47 2.80 8.95
N GLN A 31 8.36 1.50 9.23
CA GLN A 31 8.70 0.97 10.56
C GLN A 31 10.16 1.22 10.91
N VAL A 32 11.09 0.98 9.97
CA VAL A 32 12.52 1.25 10.15
C VAL A 32 12.77 2.74 10.36
N LEU A 33 12.20 3.61 9.52
CA LEU A 33 12.39 5.06 9.61
C LEU A 33 11.89 5.64 10.94
N VAL A 34 10.73 5.18 11.40
CA VAL A 34 10.17 5.61 12.67
C VAL A 34 10.98 5.06 13.85
N ALA A 35 11.49 3.83 13.77
CA ALA A 35 12.39 3.27 14.79
C ALA A 35 13.64 4.14 14.99
N GLN A 36 14.19 4.70 13.90
CA GLN A 36 15.31 5.65 13.98
C GLN A 36 14.90 6.98 14.63
N ARG A 37 13.76 7.57 14.24
CA ARG A 37 13.25 8.82 14.84
C ARG A 37 12.82 8.68 16.31
N ARG A 38 12.53 7.47 16.79
CA ARG A 38 12.22 7.23 18.21
C ARG A 38 13.38 7.56 19.14
N ARG A 39 14.64 7.27 18.76
CA ARG A 39 15.82 7.61 19.57
C ARG A 39 15.96 9.12 19.75
N THR A 40 15.79 9.88 18.68
CA THR A 40 15.82 11.35 18.73
C THR A 40 14.62 11.91 19.51
N LEU A 41 13.43 11.33 19.36
CA LEU A 41 12.27 11.73 20.16
C LEU A 41 12.41 11.40 21.64
N ALA A 42 13.06 10.30 22.02
CA ALA A 42 13.33 9.97 23.42
C ALA A 42 14.25 11.01 24.08
N LEU A 43 15.29 11.46 23.36
CA LEU A 43 16.17 12.55 23.77
C LEU A 43 15.42 13.90 23.79
N LEU A 44 14.57 14.20 22.80
CA LEU A 44 13.73 15.40 22.81
C LEU A 44 12.66 15.36 23.91
N ARG A 45 12.29 14.18 24.40
CA ARG A 45 11.32 13.99 25.48
C ARG A 45 11.88 14.34 26.85
N THR A 46 13.19 14.17 27.07
CA THR A 46 13.84 14.64 28.30
C THR A 46 13.80 16.17 28.40
N ILE A 47 13.50 16.85 27.29
CA ILE A 47 13.32 18.30 27.15
C ILE A 47 11.86 18.72 26.87
N GLY A 48 10.89 17.78 26.91
CA GLY A 48 9.44 18.10 26.92
C GLY A 48 8.63 17.87 25.63
N ALA A 49 9.15 17.20 24.59
CA ALA A 49 8.45 17.05 23.31
C ALA A 49 7.21 16.10 23.31
N LYS A 50 6.18 16.46 22.51
CA LYS A 50 4.83 15.85 22.46
C LYS A 50 4.70 14.72 21.40
N LYS A 51 4.01 13.61 21.73
CA LYS A 51 3.85 12.39 20.89
C LYS A 51 3.06 12.58 19.58
N GLY A 52 2.15 13.56 19.52
CA GLY A 52 1.22 13.72 18.39
C GLY A 52 1.86 14.25 17.10
N GLN A 53 2.98 14.96 17.23
CA GLN A 53 3.67 15.57 16.08
C GLN A 53 4.29 14.51 15.15
N LEU A 54 4.72 13.36 15.71
CA LEU A 54 5.28 12.27 14.90
C LEU A 54 4.20 11.60 14.04
N TYR A 55 3.02 11.34 14.61
CA TYR A 55 1.95 10.66 13.88
C TYR A 55 1.46 11.50 12.69
N GLY A 56 1.28 12.81 12.92
CA GLY A 56 0.93 13.74 11.85
C GLY A 56 2.02 13.85 10.76
N SER A 57 3.29 13.92 11.17
CA SER A 57 4.43 13.98 10.24
C SER A 57 4.50 12.73 9.34
N VAL A 58 4.33 11.53 9.90
CA VAL A 58 4.41 10.28 9.13
C VAL A 58 3.23 10.15 8.17
N LEU A 59 2.03 10.56 8.59
CA LEU A 59 0.85 10.52 7.72
C LEU A 59 1.00 11.50 6.54
N PHE A 60 1.53 12.68 6.81
CA PHE A 60 1.82 13.67 5.77
C PHE A 60 2.92 13.20 4.81
N GLU A 61 4.03 12.68 5.34
CA GLU A 61 5.10 12.08 4.52
C GLU A 61 4.56 10.95 3.64
N ALA A 62 3.73 10.06 4.19
CA ALA A 62 3.10 8.98 3.43
C ALA A 62 2.13 9.47 2.34
N ALA A 63 1.36 10.53 2.60
CA ALA A 63 0.45 11.11 1.61
C ALA A 63 1.23 11.73 0.44
N VAL A 64 2.30 12.48 0.73
CA VAL A 64 3.16 13.09 -0.30
C VAL A 64 3.88 12.01 -1.11
N LEU A 65 4.45 10.99 -0.44
CA LEU A 65 5.09 9.85 -1.11
C LEU A 65 4.10 9.10 -1.99
N GLY A 66 2.89 8.81 -1.49
CA GLY A 66 1.84 8.15 -2.26
C GLY A 66 1.43 8.94 -3.49
N PHE A 67 1.31 10.27 -3.38
CA PHE A 67 1.00 11.15 -4.51
C PHE A 67 2.09 11.09 -5.57
N VAL A 68 3.36 11.31 -5.18
CA VAL A 68 4.49 11.31 -6.12
C VAL A 68 4.66 9.94 -6.78
N ALA A 69 4.61 8.86 -5.99
CA ALA A 69 4.73 7.50 -6.52
C ALA A 69 3.61 7.16 -7.49
N SER A 70 2.38 7.58 -7.23
CA SER A 70 1.25 7.28 -8.12
C SER A 70 1.30 8.08 -9.41
N VAL A 71 1.70 9.36 -9.36
CA VAL A 71 1.94 10.17 -10.56
C VAL A 71 3.02 9.54 -11.42
N LEU A 72 4.15 9.12 -10.83
CA LEU A 72 5.22 8.44 -11.54
C LEU A 72 4.76 7.09 -12.10
N GLY A 73 3.98 6.32 -11.35
CA GLY A 73 3.43 5.04 -11.80
C GLY A 73 2.52 5.19 -13.02
N VAL A 74 1.61 6.16 -13.01
CA VAL A 74 0.75 6.46 -14.17
C VAL A 74 1.57 6.96 -15.35
N MET A 75 2.56 7.82 -15.12
CA MET A 75 3.44 8.33 -16.16
C MET A 75 4.23 7.20 -16.84
N LEU A 76 4.87 6.33 -16.05
CA LEU A 76 5.62 5.18 -16.56
C LEU A 76 4.71 4.17 -17.27
N GLY A 77 3.55 3.86 -16.70
CA GLY A 77 2.57 2.95 -17.32
C GLY A 77 2.06 3.49 -18.66
N SER A 78 1.78 4.79 -18.74
CA SER A 78 1.38 5.45 -19.98
C SER A 78 2.49 5.46 -21.03
N LEU A 79 3.73 5.69 -20.60
CA LEU A 79 4.91 5.68 -21.48
C LEU A 79 5.19 4.28 -22.03
N LEU A 80 5.07 3.23 -21.20
CA LEU A 80 5.16 1.83 -21.62
C LEU A 80 4.10 1.50 -22.67
N MET A 81 2.85 1.87 -22.41
CA MET A 81 1.74 1.65 -23.35
C MET A 81 1.95 2.39 -24.68
N TRP A 82 2.44 3.63 -24.62
CA TRP A 82 2.78 4.40 -25.81
C TRP A 82 3.91 3.73 -26.61
N GLY A 83 4.97 3.26 -25.94
CA GLY A 83 6.06 2.51 -26.58
C GLY A 83 5.61 1.20 -27.24
N MET A 84 4.66 0.49 -26.63
CA MET A 84 4.06 -0.71 -27.22
C MET A 84 3.20 -0.39 -28.45
N CYS A 85 2.53 0.77 -28.46
CA CYS A 85 1.71 1.21 -29.59
C CYS A 85 2.57 1.63 -30.79
N VAL A 86 3.74 2.24 -30.55
CA VAL A 86 4.68 2.68 -31.60
C VAL A 86 5.44 1.50 -32.23
N SER A 87 5.63 0.40 -31.48
CA SER A 87 6.39 -0.77 -31.93
C SER A 87 5.57 -1.78 -32.74
N ASP A 88 4.29 -1.49 -33.04
CA ASP A 88 3.37 -2.34 -33.82
C ASP A 88 3.18 -3.77 -33.27
N ILE A 89 3.58 -3.99 -32.00
CA ILE A 89 3.36 -5.24 -31.26
C ILE A 89 1.87 -5.42 -30.93
N MET A 90 1.11 -4.31 -30.96
CA MET A 90 -0.30 -4.24 -30.66
C MET A 90 -1.12 -4.61 -31.91
N GLN A 91 -2.01 -5.61 -31.80
CA GLN A 91 -2.90 -6.00 -32.92
C GLN A 91 -3.74 -4.80 -33.41
N GLU A 92 -3.95 -4.71 -34.73
CA GLU A 92 -4.82 -3.73 -35.39
C GLU A 92 -6.20 -3.69 -34.70
N GLY A 93 -6.46 -2.64 -33.91
CA GLY A 93 -7.73 -2.45 -33.20
C GLY A 93 -7.60 -1.88 -31.79
N MET A 94 -6.43 -1.91 -31.16
CA MET A 94 -6.25 -1.35 -29.82
C MET A 94 -5.98 0.16 -29.89
N ARG A 95 -7.04 0.96 -29.79
CA ARG A 95 -6.93 2.42 -29.78
C ARG A 95 -6.51 2.92 -28.40
N PHE A 96 -5.41 3.66 -28.33
CA PHE A 96 -4.98 4.33 -27.10
C PHE A 96 -5.98 5.42 -26.72
N ASN A 97 -6.96 5.07 -25.88
CA ASN A 97 -7.92 6.01 -25.31
C ASN A 97 -7.42 6.48 -23.95
N PHE A 98 -6.73 7.60 -23.93
CA PHE A 98 -6.34 8.26 -22.69
C PHE A 98 -7.55 8.99 -22.09
N SER A 99 -8.35 8.26 -21.32
CA SER A 99 -9.44 8.86 -20.54
C SER A 99 -8.89 9.52 -19.27
N TRP A 100 -9.43 10.67 -18.88
CA TRP A 100 -9.04 11.32 -17.62
C TRP A 100 -9.23 10.39 -16.41
N GLN A 101 -10.20 9.48 -16.49
CA GLN A 101 -10.46 8.45 -15.48
C GLN A 101 -9.29 7.48 -15.32
N ALA A 102 -8.60 7.14 -16.42
CA ALA A 102 -7.45 6.24 -16.41
C ALA A 102 -6.22 6.85 -15.73
N ALA A 103 -6.17 8.18 -15.60
CA ALA A 103 -5.14 8.86 -14.83
C ALA A 103 -5.54 9.06 -13.36
N VAL A 104 -6.78 9.49 -13.11
CA VAL A 104 -7.20 9.92 -11.76
C VAL A 104 -7.48 8.74 -10.83
N ILE A 105 -8.08 7.66 -11.31
CA ILE A 105 -8.44 6.51 -10.47
C ILE A 105 -7.19 5.84 -9.88
N PRO A 106 -6.14 5.52 -10.66
CA PRO A 106 -4.93 4.90 -10.10
C PRO A 106 -4.19 5.84 -9.13
N ILE A 107 -4.20 7.15 -9.37
CA ILE A 107 -3.56 8.13 -8.48
C ILE A 107 -4.24 8.14 -7.12
N LEU A 108 -5.57 8.30 -7.09
CA LEU A 108 -6.34 8.26 -5.85
C LEU A 108 -6.15 6.92 -5.12
N PHE A 109 -6.20 5.83 -5.87
CA PHE A 109 -6.05 4.49 -5.30
C PHE A 109 -4.67 4.28 -4.69
N GLY A 110 -3.59 4.66 -5.38
CA GLY A 110 -2.22 4.53 -4.88
C GLY A 110 -1.96 5.37 -3.63
N ILE A 111 -2.52 6.58 -3.54
CA ILE A 111 -2.46 7.43 -2.34
C ILE A 111 -3.17 6.73 -1.18
N VAL A 112 -4.42 6.30 -1.38
CA VAL A 112 -5.22 5.62 -0.34
C VAL A 112 -4.49 4.40 0.19
N VAL A 113 -3.93 3.58 -0.71
CA VAL A 113 -3.21 2.35 -0.35
C VAL A 113 -1.93 2.66 0.42
N THR A 114 -1.14 3.64 -0.02
CA THR A 114 0.09 4.05 0.66
C THR A 114 -0.19 4.57 2.07
N VAL A 115 -1.25 5.38 2.21
CA VAL A 115 -1.70 5.90 3.50
C VAL A 115 -2.19 4.74 4.38
N LEU A 116 -3.05 3.85 3.89
CA LEU A 116 -3.53 2.70 4.66
C LEU A 116 -2.39 1.77 5.09
N ALA A 117 -1.41 1.53 4.23
CA ALA A 117 -0.22 0.77 4.55
C ALA A 117 0.62 1.46 5.65
N SER A 118 0.72 2.80 5.61
CA SER A 118 1.45 3.58 6.62
C SER A 118 0.69 3.69 7.95
N LEU A 119 -0.64 3.56 7.99
CA LEU A 119 -1.40 3.55 9.25
C LEU A 119 -0.97 2.40 10.15
N GLY A 120 -0.67 1.24 9.57
CA GLY A 120 -0.17 0.06 10.31
C GLY A 120 1.19 0.32 10.97
N SER A 121 2.10 0.97 10.26
CA SER A 121 3.42 1.35 10.79
C SER A 121 3.33 2.54 11.77
N ALA A 122 2.44 3.49 11.55
CA ALA A 122 2.22 4.64 12.45
C ALA A 122 1.55 4.23 13.78
N ARG A 123 0.71 3.17 13.78
CA ARG A 123 0.19 2.55 15.00
C ARG A 123 1.24 1.71 15.71
N SER A 124 2.01 0.90 15.00
CA SER A 124 3.13 0.17 15.63
C SER A 124 4.19 1.12 16.18
N ALA A 125 4.37 2.29 15.55
CA ALA A 125 5.22 3.40 15.99
C ALA A 125 4.82 3.96 17.37
N THR A 126 3.53 4.00 17.69
CA THR A 126 3.00 4.57 18.94
C THR A 126 2.80 3.56 20.06
N ALA A 127 2.76 2.26 19.74
CA ALA A 127 2.51 1.18 20.69
C ALA A 127 3.73 0.71 21.51
N VAL A 128 4.96 1.07 21.11
CA VAL A 128 6.17 0.59 21.81
C VAL A 128 6.61 1.62 22.84
N THR A 129 6.60 1.21 24.10
CA THR A 129 6.92 2.06 25.25
C THR A 129 8.44 2.25 25.39
N PRO A 130 8.91 3.45 25.78
CA PRO A 130 10.34 3.82 25.82
C PRO A 130 11.24 2.94 26.71
N LEU A 131 10.67 2.10 27.58
CA LEU A 131 11.41 1.20 28.48
C LEU A 131 11.93 -0.07 27.80
N GLU A 132 11.41 -0.48 26.63
CA GLU A 132 11.90 -1.65 25.89
C GLU A 132 13.22 -1.40 25.14
N ALA A 133 13.60 -0.13 24.96
CA ALA A 133 14.88 0.23 24.32
C ALA A 133 16.11 -0.03 25.22
N LEU A 134 15.90 -0.32 26.51
CA LEU A 134 16.94 -0.60 27.51
C LEU A 134 16.98 -2.08 27.93
N ARG A 135 16.00 -2.89 27.53
CA ARG A 135 15.97 -4.32 27.88
C ARG A 135 16.69 -5.10 26.78
N PRO A 136 17.72 -5.92 27.10
CA PRO A 136 18.29 -6.86 26.16
C PRO A 136 17.17 -7.69 25.53
N ILE A 137 17.34 -8.06 24.27
CA ILE A 137 16.39 -8.82 23.46
C ILE A 137 16.10 -10.16 24.15
N GLU A 138 15.15 -10.16 25.08
CA GLU A 138 14.43 -11.33 25.54
C GLU A 138 13.06 -11.25 24.89
N LEU A 139 12.83 -12.24 24.03
CA LEU A 139 11.60 -12.51 23.30
C LEU A 139 10.45 -12.71 24.29
N THR A 140 9.87 -11.62 24.80
CA THR A 140 8.59 -11.68 25.51
C THR A 140 7.47 -11.47 24.49
N ASP A 141 6.95 -12.62 24.06
CA ASP A 141 5.77 -12.81 23.23
C ASP A 141 4.60 -11.92 23.70
N ASN A 142 4.40 -10.79 23.02
CA ASN A 142 3.22 -9.95 23.23
C ASN A 142 2.08 -10.42 22.31
N ARG A 143 1.58 -11.62 22.61
CA ARG A 143 0.56 -12.38 21.86
C ARG A 143 -0.80 -11.69 21.67
N ARG A 144 -1.05 -10.54 22.31
CA ARG A 144 -2.34 -9.83 22.26
C ARG A 144 -2.44 -8.75 21.17
N SER A 145 -1.32 -8.17 20.72
CA SER A 145 -1.34 -7.22 19.58
C SER A 145 -1.35 -7.92 18.22
N SER A 146 -1.07 -9.23 18.16
CA SER A 146 -1.10 -9.99 16.90
C SER A 146 -2.53 -10.33 16.48
N LEU A 147 -3.46 -10.53 17.43
CA LEU A 147 -4.85 -10.92 17.13
C LEU A 147 -5.66 -9.80 16.51
N THR A 148 -5.60 -8.57 17.01
CA THR A 148 -6.29 -7.43 16.37
C THR A 148 -5.70 -7.12 15.00
N ARG A 149 -4.39 -7.28 14.83
CA ARG A 149 -3.72 -7.12 13.53
C ARG A 149 -4.08 -8.24 12.55
N ALA A 150 -4.18 -9.48 13.03
CA ALA A 150 -4.65 -10.63 12.27
C ALA A 150 -6.14 -10.49 11.91
N ILE A 151 -6.99 -10.02 12.82
CA ILE A 151 -8.43 -9.79 12.56
C ILE A 151 -8.62 -8.71 11.51
N ILE A 152 -7.88 -7.60 11.57
CA ILE A 152 -7.93 -6.56 10.54
C ILE A 152 -7.40 -7.10 9.21
N GLY A 153 -6.29 -7.84 9.23
CA GLY A 153 -5.75 -8.49 8.03
C GLY A 153 -6.73 -9.48 7.40
N ILE A 154 -7.34 -10.33 8.21
CA ILE A 154 -8.35 -11.31 7.81
C ILE A 154 -9.59 -10.60 7.28
N LEU A 155 -10.09 -9.57 7.97
CA LEU A 155 -11.28 -8.82 7.54
C LEU A 155 -11.02 -8.11 6.20
N MET A 156 -9.82 -7.56 6.01
CA MET A 156 -9.44 -6.94 4.75
C MET A 156 -9.29 -7.96 3.61
N VAL A 157 -8.75 -9.14 3.90
CA VAL A 157 -8.70 -10.27 2.96
C VAL A 157 -10.10 -10.76 2.62
N VAL A 158 -10.99 -10.88 3.61
CA VAL A 158 -12.38 -11.29 3.42
C VAL A 158 -13.14 -10.28 2.56
N VAL A 159 -12.95 -8.98 2.80
CA VAL A 159 -13.52 -7.91 1.96
C VAL A 159 -12.98 -7.99 0.54
N GLY A 160 -11.67 -8.20 0.37
CA GLY A 160 -11.04 -8.37 -0.94
C GLY A 160 -11.62 -9.57 -1.71
N ILE A 161 -11.75 -10.71 -1.03
CA ILE A 161 -12.36 -11.93 -1.60
C ILE A 161 -13.83 -11.66 -1.97
N ALA A 162 -14.60 -11.03 -1.09
CA ALA A 162 -16.00 -10.71 -1.35
C ALA A 162 -16.16 -9.80 -2.58
N MET A 163 -15.26 -8.83 -2.77
CA MET A 163 -15.26 -7.94 -3.94
C MET A 163 -14.95 -8.69 -5.24
N VAL A 164 -13.98 -9.63 -5.20
CA VAL A 164 -13.63 -10.47 -6.36
C VAL A 164 -14.78 -11.40 -6.70
N VAL A 165 -15.41 -12.04 -5.70
CA VAL A 165 -16.58 -12.90 -5.91
C VAL A 165 -17.74 -12.10 -6.48
N PHE A 166 -18.00 -10.91 -5.96
CA PHE A 166 -19.04 -10.01 -6.47
C PHE A 166 -18.77 -9.60 -7.93
N SER A 167 -17.51 -9.33 -8.27
CA SER A 167 -17.09 -9.04 -9.65
C SER A 167 -17.33 -10.22 -10.59
N ILE A 168 -16.97 -11.44 -10.18
CA ILE A 168 -17.19 -12.67 -10.97
C ILE A 168 -18.69 -12.91 -11.18
N TRP A 169 -19.51 -12.70 -10.15
CA TRP A 169 -20.96 -12.87 -10.22
C TRP A 169 -21.61 -11.85 -11.17
N ARG A 170 -21.13 -10.58 -11.13
CA ARG A 170 -21.52 -9.53 -12.08
C ARG A 170 -21.16 -9.88 -13.52
N VAL A 171 -19.98 -10.44 -13.75
CA VAL A 171 -19.49 -10.84 -15.09
C VAL A 171 -20.26 -12.05 -15.64
N GLN A 172 -20.72 -12.97 -14.79
CA GLN A 172 -21.58 -14.09 -15.22
C GLN A 172 -23.03 -13.67 -15.50
N ALA A 173 -23.48 -12.55 -14.93
CA ALA A 173 -24.84 -12.02 -15.08
C ALA A 173 -25.03 -11.07 -16.29
N THR A 174 -23.96 -10.76 -17.02
CA THR A 174 -23.95 -9.96 -18.26
C THR A 174 -23.52 -10.81 -19.44
#